data_AF-K5Y201-F1
#
_entry.id   AF-K5Y201-F1
#
_cell.length_a   1.000
_cell.length_b   1.000
_cell.length_c   1.000
_cell.angle_alpha   90.00
_cell.angle_beta   90.00
_cell.angle_gamma   90.00
#
_symmetry.space_group_name_H-M   'P 1'
#
loop_
_entity.id
_entity.type
_entity.pdbx_description
1 polymer ?
#
loop_
_entity_poly.entity_id
_entity_poly.type
_entity_poly.pdbx_seq_one_letter_code
_entity_poly.pdbx_strand_id
1 'polypeptide(L)'
;MKNKSTQIVLKCTLAGFLLFNIGLLFLNQQYKNKLNSTKQKLEHLENIEIMFEVSKETTVTRFKYEQCNIGNSTIYLGSDNKTLIPALSITDRPKLVIGLNQNMCRPCVEGVFAHIKEVFPDFESNPDIICSRY
;
A
#
# COMPACT_ATOMS: atom_id res chain seq x y z
N MET A 1 34.08 63.03 -33.61
CA MET A 1 33.81 61.71 -34.21
C MET A 1 33.78 60.66 -33.11
N LYS A 2 32.61 60.07 -32.78
CA LYS A 2 32.54 58.99 -31.77
C LYS A 2 33.33 57.78 -32.30
N ASN A 3 34.29 57.33 -31.52
CA ASN A 3 35.24 56.29 -31.92
C ASN A 3 34.48 54.97 -32.13
N LYS A 4 34.46 54.44 -33.37
CA LYS A 4 33.69 53.24 -33.78
C LYS A 4 33.94 52.05 -32.83
N SER A 5 35.17 51.95 -32.29
CA SER A 5 35.56 50.94 -31.32
C SER A 5 34.73 50.99 -30.03
N THR A 6 34.45 52.19 -29.50
CA THR A 6 33.69 52.35 -28.26
C THR A 6 32.22 51.94 -28.42
N GLN A 7 31.64 52.16 -29.62
CA GLN A 7 30.29 51.70 -29.94
C GLN A 7 30.18 50.19 -30.05
N ILE A 8 31.21 49.52 -30.59
CA ILE A 8 31.24 48.05 -30.68
C ILE A 8 31.31 47.43 -29.28
N VAL A 9 32.23 47.92 -28.45
CA VAL A 9 32.37 47.46 -27.06
C VAL A 9 31.04 47.63 -26.29
N LEU A 10 30.40 48.80 -26.39
CA LEU A 10 29.14 49.06 -25.70
C LEU A 10 28.02 48.09 -26.12
N LYS A 11 27.92 47.78 -27.43
CA LYS A 11 26.93 46.82 -27.94
C LYS A 11 27.21 45.40 -27.45
N CYS A 12 28.47 44.98 -27.39
CA CYS A 12 28.86 43.69 -26.84
C CYS A 12 28.52 43.57 -25.34
N THR A 13 28.77 44.62 -24.55
CA THR A 13 28.42 44.64 -23.13
C THR A 13 26.91 44.56 -22.91
N LEU A 14 26.13 45.29 -23.71
CA LEU A 14 24.65 45.24 -23.67
C LEU A 14 24.11 43.86 -24.05
N ALA A 15 24.66 43.25 -25.11
CA ALA A 15 24.29 41.90 -25.52
C ALA A 15 24.64 40.86 -24.43
N GLY A 16 25.83 40.97 -23.82
CA GLY A 16 26.24 40.11 -22.71
C GLY A 16 25.33 40.24 -21.49
N PHE A 17 24.94 41.47 -21.14
CA PHE A 17 24.01 41.73 -20.04
C PHE A 17 22.61 41.13 -20.33
N LEU A 18 22.10 41.29 -21.55
CA LEU A 18 20.83 40.70 -21.96
C LEU A 18 20.86 39.17 -21.90
N LEU A 19 21.91 38.54 -22.42
CA LEU A 19 22.08 37.08 -22.37
C LEU A 19 22.17 36.56 -20.92
N PHE A 20 22.87 37.28 -20.05
CA PHE A 20 22.94 36.94 -18.63
C PHE A 20 21.56 36.95 -17.95
N ASN A 21 20.75 37.98 -18.21
CA ASN A 21 19.39 38.09 -17.66
C ASN A 21 18.45 37.01 -18.21
N ILE A 22 18.57 36.67 -19.51
CA ILE A 22 17.82 35.56 -20.11
C ILE A 22 18.22 34.23 -19.45
N GLY A 23 19.52 34.01 -19.22
CA GLY A 23 20.01 32.83 -18.51
C GLY A 23 19.46 32.72 -17.09
N LEU A 24 19.42 33.82 -16.34
CA LEU A 24 18.83 33.87 -15.00
C LEU A 24 17.32 33.58 -15.01
N LEU A 25 16.57 34.14 -15.96
CA LEU A 25 15.15 33.86 -16.13
C LEU A 25 14.90 32.38 -16.44
N PHE A 26 15.71 31.78 -17.31
CA PHE A 26 15.62 30.37 -17.64
C PHE A 26 15.90 29.46 -16.44
N LEU A 27 16.95 29.76 -15.67
CA LEU A 27 17.25 29.07 -14.42
C LEU A 27 16.09 29.18 -13.42
N ASN A 28 15.54 30.37 -13.23
CA ASN A 28 14.42 30.59 -12.31
C ASN A 28 13.18 29.78 -12.72
N GLN A 29 12.88 29.74 -14.03
CA GLN A 29 11.79 28.95 -14.57
C GLN A 29 11.99 27.44 -14.35
N GLN A 30 13.22 26.95 -14.53
CA GLN A 30 13.57 25.55 -14.24
C GLN A 30 13.36 25.20 -12.78
N TYR A 31 13.82 26.05 -11.85
CA TYR A 31 13.62 25.86 -10.41
C TYR A 31 12.14 25.84 -10.05
N LYS A 32 11.34 26.76 -10.59
CA LYS A 32 9.89 26.82 -10.36
C LYS A 32 9.17 25.55 -10.81
N ASN A 33 9.52 25.05 -12.00
CA ASN A 33 8.95 23.80 -12.52
C ASN A 33 9.31 22.60 -11.65
N LYS A 34 10.58 22.51 -11.21
CA LYS A 34 11.04 21.43 -10.32
C LYS A 34 10.35 21.48 -8.96
N LEU A 35 10.16 22.68 -8.40
CA LEU A 35 9.43 22.89 -7.15
C LEU A 35 7.97 22.41 -7.27
N ASN A 36 7.28 22.82 -8.34
CA ASN A 36 5.88 22.42 -8.58
C ASN A 36 5.72 20.90 -8.75
N SER A 37 6.62 20.27 -9.52
CA SER A 37 6.61 18.81 -9.68
C SER A 37 6.84 18.09 -8.36
N THR A 38 7.76 18.60 -7.52
CA THR A 38 8.04 18.02 -6.20
C THR A 38 6.84 18.18 -5.27
N LYS A 39 6.18 19.35 -5.28
CA LYS A 39 4.96 19.61 -4.50
C LYS A 39 3.83 18.65 -4.87
N GLN A 40 3.58 18.45 -6.18
CA GLN A 40 2.57 17.50 -6.65
C GLN A 40 2.88 16.06 -6.22
N LYS A 41 4.15 15.64 -6.26
CA LYS A 41 4.56 14.32 -5.76
C LYS A 41 4.30 14.18 -4.26
N LEU A 42 4.57 15.22 -3.48
CA LEU A 42 4.34 15.21 -2.04
C LEU A 42 2.85 15.11 -1.70
N GLU A 43 2.00 15.92 -2.36
CA GLU A 43 0.54 15.84 -2.20
C GLU A 43 -0.02 14.46 -2.59
N HIS A 44 0.56 13.82 -3.61
CA HIS A 44 0.16 12.45 -3.99
C HIS A 44 0.54 11.42 -2.91
N LEU A 45 1.73 11.52 -2.32
CA LEU A 45 2.16 10.64 -1.24
C LEU A 45 1.33 10.83 0.03
N GLU A 46 1.00 12.07 0.39
CA GLU A 46 0.13 12.38 1.52
C GLU A 46 -1.28 11.80 1.34
N ASN A 47 -1.84 11.89 0.13
CA ASN A 47 -3.11 11.25 -0.20
C ASN A 47 -3.05 9.71 -0.08
N ILE A 48 -1.94 9.08 -0.48
CA ILE A 48 -1.75 7.64 -0.32
C ILE A 48 -1.69 7.27 1.16
N GLU A 49 -0.98 8.05 1.98
CA GLU A 49 -0.89 7.83 3.43
C GLU A 49 -2.26 7.95 4.11
N ILE A 50 -3.04 8.98 3.76
CA ILE A 50 -4.41 9.14 4.27
C ILE A 50 -5.29 7.95 3.86
N MET A 51 -5.22 7.52 2.60
CA MET A 51 -6.00 6.37 2.12
C MET A 51 -5.60 5.08 2.84
N PHE A 52 -4.32 4.91 3.15
CA PHE A 52 -3.81 3.77 3.91
C PHE A 52 -4.32 3.78 5.36
N GLU A 53 -4.27 4.92 6.05
CA GLU A 53 -4.80 5.03 7.42
C GLU A 53 -6.31 4.79 7.46
N VAL A 54 -7.10 5.33 6.53
CA VAL A 54 -8.54 5.06 6.43
C VAL A 54 -8.81 3.57 6.15
N SER A 55 -8.02 2.94 5.27
CA SER A 55 -8.14 1.51 4.97
C SER A 55 -7.81 0.65 6.18
N LYS A 56 -6.77 1.00 6.93
CA LYS A 56 -6.38 0.35 8.18
C LYS A 56 -7.45 0.49 9.25
N GLU A 57 -7.99 1.68 9.46
CA GLU A 57 -9.09 1.92 10.41
C GLU A 57 -10.33 1.11 10.06
N THR A 58 -10.70 1.09 8.77
CA THR A 58 -11.82 0.28 8.25
C THR A 58 -11.58 -1.21 8.49
N THR A 59 -10.37 -1.70 8.22
CA THR A 59 -9.99 -3.10 8.42
C THR A 59 -10.02 -3.48 9.89
N VAL A 60 -9.47 -2.66 10.78
CA VAL A 60 -9.50 -2.88 12.23
C VAL A 60 -10.93 -2.87 12.77
N THR A 61 -11.77 -1.94 12.29
CA THR A 61 -13.18 -1.84 12.70
C THR A 61 -13.96 -3.07 12.25
N ARG A 62 -13.76 -3.52 10.99
CA ARG A 62 -14.37 -4.74 10.47
C ARG A 62 -13.92 -5.97 11.24
N PHE A 63 -12.64 -6.07 11.55
CA PHE A 63 -12.09 -7.16 12.36
C PHE A 63 -12.70 -7.18 13.78
N LYS A 64 -12.83 -6.02 14.44
CA LYS A 64 -13.51 -5.91 15.75
C LYS A 64 -15.00 -6.29 15.67
N TYR A 65 -15.71 -5.85 14.63
CA TYR A 65 -17.12 -6.19 14.42
C TYR A 65 -17.31 -7.69 14.19
N GLU A 66 -16.47 -8.28 13.33
CA GLU A 66 -16.46 -9.71 13.07
C GLU A 66 -16.11 -10.48 14.35
N GLN A 67 -15.12 -10.04 15.14
CA GLN A 67 -14.79 -10.59 16.46
C GLN A 67 -15.95 -10.56 17.46
N CYS A 68 -16.72 -9.47 17.54
CA CYS A 68 -17.90 -9.39 18.43
C CYS A 68 -19.01 -10.39 18.05
N ASN A 69 -19.12 -10.75 16.77
CA ASN A 69 -20.07 -11.77 16.29
C ASN A 69 -19.53 -13.21 16.36
N ILE A 70 -18.26 -13.41 16.75
CA ILE A 70 -17.66 -14.76 16.88
C ILE A 70 -18.36 -15.59 17.96
N GLY A 71 -18.94 -14.95 18.98
CA GLY A 71 -19.55 -15.60 20.15
C GLY A 71 -20.52 -16.74 19.85
N ASN A 72 -21.24 -16.68 18.71
CA ASN A 72 -22.19 -17.73 18.30
C ASN A 72 -21.84 -18.40 16.96
N SER A 73 -20.66 -18.12 16.39
CA SER A 73 -20.27 -18.70 15.10
C SER A 73 -19.66 -20.10 15.26
N THR A 74 -19.90 -20.96 14.28
CA THR A 74 -19.27 -22.28 14.19
C THR A 74 -18.17 -22.26 13.14
N ILE A 75 -17.07 -22.96 13.41
CA ILE A 75 -15.89 -23.06 12.55
C ILE A 75 -15.56 -24.53 12.31
N TYR A 76 -14.93 -24.84 11.18
CA TYR A 76 -14.50 -26.20 10.85
C TYR A 76 -13.12 -26.47 11.45
N LEU A 77 -12.85 -27.71 11.84
CA LEU A 77 -11.51 -28.11 12.29
C LEU A 77 -10.76 -28.79 11.13
N GLY A 78 -9.63 -28.22 10.72
CA GLY A 78 -8.86 -28.69 9.55
C GLY A 78 -9.64 -28.59 8.23
N SER A 79 -9.43 -29.54 7.32
CA SER A 79 -10.08 -29.59 6.01
C SER A 79 -11.45 -30.30 6.00
N ASP A 80 -11.86 -30.88 7.13
CA ASP A 80 -13.09 -31.66 7.26
C ASP A 80 -14.31 -30.78 7.54
N ASN A 81 -15.21 -30.68 6.56
CA ASN A 81 -16.44 -29.91 6.66
C ASN A 81 -17.53 -30.55 7.53
N LYS A 82 -17.27 -31.72 8.13
CA LYS A 82 -18.24 -32.43 8.97
C LYS A 82 -18.13 -32.09 10.45
N THR A 83 -17.00 -31.51 10.86
CA THR A 83 -16.73 -31.22 12.27
C THR A 83 -16.85 -29.72 12.53
N LEU A 84 -18.05 -29.29 12.94
CA LEU A 84 -18.34 -27.92 13.37
C LEU A 84 -18.09 -27.78 14.87
N ILE A 85 -17.27 -26.82 15.27
CA ILE A 85 -17.05 -26.45 16.67
C ILE A 85 -17.42 -24.99 16.92
N PRO A 86 -17.92 -24.63 18.12
CA PRO A 86 -18.16 -23.23 18.47
C PRO A 86 -16.85 -22.45 18.46
N ALA A 87 -16.83 -21.25 17.90
CA ALA A 87 -15.62 -20.45 17.86
C ALA A 87 -15.14 -19.99 19.25
N LEU A 88 -16.04 -19.94 20.24
CA LEU A 88 -15.66 -19.77 21.65
C LEU A 88 -14.84 -20.93 22.23
N SER A 89 -14.93 -22.14 21.66
CA SER A 89 -14.21 -23.32 22.15
C SER A 89 -12.72 -23.33 21.79
N ILE A 90 -12.25 -22.29 21.08
CA ILE A 90 -10.88 -22.20 20.58
C ILE A 90 -10.14 -20.93 21.06
N THR A 91 -10.74 -20.16 21.97
CA THR A 91 -10.20 -18.90 22.50
C THR A 91 -9.31 -19.10 23.72
N ASP A 92 -9.19 -20.33 24.20
CA ASP A 92 -8.37 -20.76 25.34
C ASP A 92 -6.86 -20.65 25.07
N ARG A 93 -6.47 -20.67 23.79
CA ARG A 93 -5.07 -20.57 23.34
C ARG A 93 -5.00 -19.88 21.97
N PRO A 94 -3.86 -19.24 21.63
CA PRO A 94 -3.66 -18.67 20.30
C PRO A 94 -3.68 -19.76 19.23
N LYS A 95 -4.53 -19.59 18.21
CA LYS A 95 -4.66 -20.52 17.07
C LYS A 95 -4.59 -19.78 15.74
N LEU A 96 -4.07 -20.46 14.72
CA LEU A 96 -4.05 -19.95 13.34
C LEU A 96 -5.38 -20.28 12.67
N VAL A 97 -6.16 -19.25 12.30
CA VAL A 97 -7.44 -19.42 11.60
C VAL A 97 -7.28 -19.02 10.13
N ILE A 98 -7.58 -19.95 9.23
CA ILE A 98 -7.53 -19.76 7.78
C ILE A 98 -8.95 -19.54 7.29
N GLY A 99 -9.27 -18.30 6.92
CA GLY A 99 -10.56 -17.95 6.32
C GLY A 99 -10.56 -18.22 4.82
N LEU A 100 -11.47 -19.08 4.36
CA LEU A 100 -11.72 -19.35 2.95
C LEU A 100 -13.10 -18.81 2.57
N ASN A 101 -13.19 -18.11 1.45
CA ASN A 101 -14.47 -17.62 0.94
C ASN A 101 -15.27 -18.79 0.33
N GLN A 102 -16.56 -18.91 0.67
CA GLN A 102 -17.47 -19.96 0.17
C GLN A 102 -17.55 -20.03 -1.37
N ASN A 103 -17.29 -18.92 -2.06
CA ASN A 103 -17.30 -18.83 -3.52
C ASN A 103 -15.95 -19.20 -4.17
N MET A 104 -14.93 -19.58 -3.39
CA MET A 104 -13.66 -19.99 -3.96
C MET A 104 -13.78 -21.30 -4.73
N CYS A 105 -13.13 -21.34 -5.90
CA CYS A 105 -13.05 -22.53 -6.71
C CYS A 105 -12.29 -23.65 -5.97
N ARG A 106 -12.65 -24.92 -6.22
CA ARG A 106 -11.98 -26.06 -5.58
C ARG A 106 -10.45 -26.05 -5.76
N PRO A 107 -9.89 -25.82 -6.98
CA PRO A 107 -8.44 -25.69 -7.15
C PRO A 107 -7.82 -24.52 -6.37
N CYS A 108 -8.58 -23.45 -6.15
CA CYS A 108 -8.14 -22.27 -5.39
C CYS A 108 -7.96 -22.63 -3.91
N VAL A 109 -8.92 -23.38 -3.35
CA VAL A 109 -8.85 -23.89 -1.96
C VAL A 109 -7.69 -24.87 -1.79
N GLU A 110 -7.54 -25.81 -2.73
CA GLU A 110 -6.44 -26.78 -2.72
C GLU A 110 -5.06 -26.08 -2.81
N GLY A 111 -4.96 -25.02 -3.62
CA GLY A 111 -3.74 -24.21 -3.73
C GLY A 111 -3.35 -23.50 -2.42
N VAL A 112 -4.33 -22.95 -1.70
CA VAL A 112 -4.10 -22.34 -0.37
C VAL A 112 -3.61 -23.41 0.61
N PHE A 113 -4.24 -24.59 0.64
CA PHE A 113 -3.79 -25.68 1.50
C PHE A 113 -2.38 -26.18 1.15
N ALA A 114 -2.01 -26.20 -0.12
CA ALA A 114 -0.65 -26.55 -0.54
C ALA A 114 0.38 -25.58 0.07
N HIS A 115 0.15 -24.27 -0.05
CA HIS A 115 1.06 -23.24 0.49
C HIS A 115 1.15 -23.32 2.01
N ILE A 116 0.03 -23.59 2.68
CA ILE A 116 0.01 -23.70 4.15
C ILE A 116 0.76 -24.94 4.60
N LYS A 117 0.64 -26.07 3.90
CA LYS A 117 1.40 -27.29 4.20
C LYS A 117 2.90 -27.14 3.99
N GLU A 118 3.34 -26.27 3.09
CA GLU A 118 4.76 -25.94 2.93
C GLU A 118 5.31 -25.22 4.16
N VAL A 119 4.52 -24.34 4.78
CA VAL A 119 4.92 -23.57 5.97
C VAL A 119 4.70 -24.36 7.27
N PHE A 120 3.61 -25.13 7.33
CA PHE A 120 3.18 -25.95 8.46
C PHE A 120 2.98 -27.41 8.01
N PRO A 121 4.05 -28.23 7.99
CA PRO A 121 3.97 -29.61 7.52
C PRO A 121 3.02 -30.51 8.32
N ASP A 122 2.75 -30.14 9.57
CA ASP A 122 1.84 -30.82 10.50
C ASP A 122 0.38 -30.34 10.39
N PHE A 123 0.06 -29.48 9.42
CA PHE A 123 -1.24 -28.83 9.21
C PHE A 123 -2.47 -29.72 9.42
N GLU A 124 -2.48 -30.94 8.87
CA GLU A 124 -3.64 -31.85 8.98
C GLU A 124 -3.82 -32.45 10.39
N SER A 125 -2.73 -32.52 11.17
CA SER A 125 -2.70 -33.11 12.52
C SER A 125 -2.64 -32.08 13.63
N ASN A 126 -2.42 -30.80 13.30
CA ASN A 126 -2.19 -29.74 14.27
C ASN A 126 -3.53 -29.14 14.76
N PRO A 127 -3.92 -29.35 16.03
CA PRO A 127 -5.19 -28.86 16.58
C PRO A 127 -5.23 -27.34 16.81
N ASP A 128 -4.09 -26.66 16.63
CA ASP A 128 -3.95 -25.20 16.74
C ASP A 128 -4.07 -24.50 15.37
N ILE A 129 -4.24 -25.25 14.28
CA ILE A 129 -4.53 -24.71 12.96
C ILE A 129 -5.97 -25.08 12.57
N ILE A 130 -6.76 -24.08 12.19
CA ILE A 130 -8.20 -24.19 11.99
C ILE A 130 -8.55 -23.57 10.65
N CYS A 131 -9.46 -24.19 9.89
CA CYS A 131 -9.99 -23.60 8.67
C CYS A 131 -11.45 -23.22 8.85
N SER A 132 -11.79 -22.00 8.47
CA SER A 132 -13.18 -21.53 8.48
C SER A 132 -13.60 -21.18 7.06
N ARG A 133 -14.81 -21.61 6.66
CA ARG A 133 -15.41 -21.17 5.41
C ARG A 133 -16.48 -20.13 5.72
N TYR A 134 -16.30 -18.92 5.19
CA TYR A 134 -17.21 -17.79 5.34
C TYR A 134 -17.93 -17.47 4.04
#